data_AF-A0A838SA11-F1
#
_entry.id   AF-A0A838SA11-F1
#
_cell.length_a   1.000
_cell.length_b   1.000
_cell.length_c   1.000
_cell.angle_alpha   90.00
_cell.angle_beta   90.00
_cell.angle_gamma   90.00
#
_symmetry.space_group_name_H-M   'P 1'
#
loop_
_entity.id
_entity.type
_entity.pdbx_description
1 polymer ?
#
loop_
_entity_poly.entity_id
_entity_poly.type
_entity_poly.pdbx_seq_one_letter_code
_entity_poly.pdbx_strand_id
1 'polypeptide(L)'
;MNDGLFQKILIPVDFAPSSRESFLVGLRLARNFQSQVILLHVIDTKSLDALNALGLALPSEEKAQKKTITPPGPPSRTGPPSVA
;
A
#
# COMPACT_ATOMS: atom_id res chain seq x y z
N MET A 1 -0.72 -24.57 -0.83
CA MET A 1 -0.74 -23.30 -0.08
C MET A 1 0.71 -22.82 -0.03
N ASN A 2 1.00 -21.51 0.00
CA ASN A 2 2.39 -21.07 0.17
C ASN A 2 2.79 -21.36 1.62
N ASP A 3 3.51 -22.44 1.85
CA ASP A 3 3.94 -22.89 3.18
C ASP A 3 5.24 -22.18 3.64
N GLY A 4 5.43 -20.93 3.18
CA GLY A 4 6.55 -20.09 3.58
C GLY A 4 6.39 -19.59 5.02
N LEU A 5 7.51 -19.54 5.77
CA LEU A 5 7.56 -19.14 7.19
C LEU A 5 6.83 -17.82 7.46
N PHE A 6 6.94 -16.87 6.54
CA PHE A 6 6.19 -15.61 6.56
C PHE A 6 5.33 -15.48 5.30
N GLN A 7 4.02 -15.64 5.43
CA GLN A 7 3.10 -15.51 4.29
C GLN A 7 2.74 -14.05 3.99
N LYS A 8 2.69 -13.20 5.02
CA LYS A 8 2.35 -11.78 4.93
C LYS A 8 3.29 -10.98 5.83
N ILE A 9 3.81 -9.87 5.32
CA ILE A 9 4.70 -8.97 6.05
C ILE A 9 4.09 -7.57 6.05
N LEU A 10 3.80 -7.05 7.25
CA LEU A 10 3.37 -5.66 7.45
C LEU A 10 4.60 -4.76 7.57
N ILE A 11 4.68 -3.72 6.74
CA ILE A 11 5.75 -2.74 6.74
C ILE A 11 5.15 -1.36 7.05
N PRO A 12 5.37 -0.79 8.24
CA PRO A 12 4.95 0.57 8.55
C PRO A 12 5.91 1.60 7.92
N VAL A 13 5.35 2.71 7.42
CA VAL A 13 6.09 3.89 6.95
C VAL A 13 5.49 5.17 7.51
N ASP A 14 6.35 6.11 7.90
CA ASP A 14 6.01 7.40 8.52
C ASP A 14 6.75 8.58 7.88
N PHE A 15 7.36 8.36 6.71
CA PHE A 15 8.22 9.31 5.98
C PHE A 15 9.49 9.77 6.73
N ALA A 16 9.79 9.22 7.91
CA ALA A 16 11.09 9.40 8.52
C ALA A 16 12.18 8.66 7.70
N PRO A 17 13.43 9.14 7.66
CA PRO A 17 14.51 8.45 6.97
C PRO A 17 14.70 6.99 7.42
N SER A 18 14.44 6.69 8.70
CA SER A 18 14.55 5.34 9.26
C SER A 18 13.50 4.38 8.68
N SER A 19 12.26 4.82 8.47
CA SER A 19 11.21 3.94 7.94
C SER A 19 11.44 3.58 6.47
N ARG A 20 12.17 4.42 5.71
CA ARG A 20 12.66 4.05 4.37
C ARG A 20 13.60 2.84 4.42
N GLU A 21 14.52 2.80 5.39
CA GLU A 21 15.42 1.65 5.52
C GLU A 21 14.67 0.40 5.98
N SER A 22 13.73 0.53 6.92
CA SER A 22 12.84 -0.57 7.30
C SER A 22 12.02 -1.10 6.12
N PHE A 23 11.56 -0.22 5.22
CA PHE A 23 10.87 -0.60 3.99
C PHE A 23 11.77 -1.43 3.06
N LEU A 24 13.01 -1.00 2.83
CA LEU A 24 13.96 -1.73 1.98
C LEU A 24 14.31 -3.11 2.56
N VAL A 25 14.50 -3.20 3.88
CA VAL A 25 14.75 -4.48 4.57
C VAL A 25 13.53 -5.39 4.50
N GLY A 26 12.34 -4.87 4.76
CA GLY A 26 11.08 -5.61 4.66
C GLY A 26 10.82 -6.16 3.25
N LEU A 27 11.14 -5.39 2.20
CA LEU A 27 11.07 -5.88 0.81
C LEU A 27 12.03 -7.03 0.53
N ARG A 28 13.25 -6.98 1.06
CA ARG A 28 14.22 -8.08 0.91
C ARG A 28 13.70 -9.36 1.60
N LEU A 29 13.15 -9.22 2.80
CA LEU A 29 12.50 -10.33 3.51
C LEU A 29 11.33 -10.91 2.70
N ALA A 30 10.43 -10.06 2.22
CA ALA A 30 9.26 -10.52 1.46
C ALA A 30 9.65 -11.26 0.17
N ARG A 31 10.71 -10.82 -0.51
CA ARG A 31 11.26 -11.54 -1.68
C ARG A 31 11.78 -12.92 -1.32
N ASN A 32 12.53 -13.03 -0.22
CA ASN A 32 13.11 -14.30 0.21
C ASN A 32 12.06 -15.34 0.61
N PHE A 33 10.94 -14.89 1.17
CA PHE A 33 9.85 -15.76 1.63
C PHE A 33 8.65 -15.81 0.68
N GLN A 34 8.74 -15.15 -0.48
CA GLN A 34 7.63 -15.00 -1.43
C GLN A 34 6.34 -14.51 -0.74
N SER A 35 6.49 -13.61 0.22
CA SER A 35 5.42 -13.08 1.06
C SER A 35 4.63 -12.00 0.35
N GLN A 36 3.35 -11.89 0.67
CA GLN A 36 2.59 -10.68 0.40
C GLN A 36 3.11 -9.53 1.29
N VAL A 37 3.31 -8.35 0.70
CA VAL A 37 3.63 -7.13 1.45
C VAL A 37 2.36 -6.35 1.73
N ILE A 38 2.19 -5.93 2.98
CA ILE A 38 1.17 -4.96 3.41
C ILE A 38 1.92 -3.70 3.83
N LEU A 39 1.89 -2.67 3.00
CA LEU A 39 2.49 -1.38 3.32
C LEU A 39 1.47 -0.51 4.06
N LEU A 40 1.84 -0.02 5.24
CA LEU A 40 0.94 0.76 6.11
C LEU A 40 1.53 2.15 6.38
N HIS A 41 0.74 3.18 6.11
CA HIS A 41 1.00 4.54 6.58
C HIS A 41 -0.18 4.97 7.47
N VAL A 42 0.12 5.64 8.59
CA VAL A 42 -0.90 6.15 9.51
C VAL A 42 -0.93 7.67 9.42
N ILE A 43 -2.11 8.22 9.17
CA ILE A 43 -2.35 9.67 9.20
C ILE A 43 -3.03 9.99 10.52
N ASP A 44 -2.44 10.91 11.30
CA ASP A 44 -3.07 11.44 12.50
C ASP A 44 -4.14 12.47 12.14
N THR A 45 -5.40 12.05 12.23
CA THR A 45 -6.55 12.88 11.90
C THR A 45 -6.75 14.03 12.89
N LYS A 46 -6.28 13.91 14.14
CA LYS A 46 -6.40 15.02 15.11
C LYS A 46 -5.48 16.18 14.72
N SER A 47 -4.25 15.85 14.33
CA SER A 47 -3.30 16.82 13.79
C SER A 47 -3.83 17.45 12.50
N LEU A 48 -4.49 16.66 11.64
CA LEU A 48 -5.14 17.16 10.43
C LEU A 48 -6.28 18.15 10.75
N ASP A 49 -7.15 17.82 11.71
CA ASP A 49 -8.24 18.70 12.14
C ASP A 49 -7.71 20.03 12.70
N ALA A 50 -6.63 19.98 13.47
CA ALA A 50 -5.97 21.18 13.98
C ALA A 50 -5.41 22.06 12.84
N LEU A 51 -4.75 21.45 11.85
CA LEU A 51 -4.25 22.17 10.67
C LEU A 51 -5.38 22.81 9.86
N ASN A 52 -6.49 22.11 9.68
CA ASN A 52 -7.69 22.64 9.03
C ASN A 52 -8.24 23.86 9.79
N ALA A 53 -8.38 23.76 11.11
CA ALA A 53 -8.87 24.85 11.95
C ALA A 53 -7.95 26.09 11.90
N LEU A 54 -6.65 25.89 11.74
CA LEU A 54 -5.65 26.95 11.60
C LEU A 54 -5.56 27.51 10.17
N GLY A 55 -6.28 26.95 9.19
CA GLY A 55 -6.17 27.33 7.78
C GLY A 55 -4.81 27.00 7.14
N LEU A 56 -4.05 26.07 7.73
CA LEU A 56 -2.73 25.64 7.27
C LEU A 56 -2.77 24.37 6.42
N ALA A 57 -3.95 23.76 6.29
CA ALA A 57 -4.13 22.62 5.42
C ALA A 57 -3.93 23.04 3.96
N LEU A 58 -3.02 22.34 3.27
CA LEU A 58 -2.84 22.51 1.84
C LEU A 58 -4.14 22.13 1.12
N PRO A 59 -4.57 22.86 0.08
CA PRO A 59 -5.69 22.44 -0.74
C PRO A 59 -5.39 21.04 -1.27
N SER A 60 -6.23 20.07 -0.92
CA SER A 60 -6.15 18.72 -1.43
C SER A 60 -6.45 18.76 -2.93
N GLU A 61 -5.52 18.26 -3.75
CA GLU A 61 -5.75 17.96 -5.17
C GLU A 61 -6.70 16.74 -5.28
N GLU A 62 -7.93 16.85 -4.76
CA GLU A 62 -8.92 15.77 -4.68
C GLU A 62 -9.19 15.10 -6.03
N LYS A 63 -9.06 15.87 -7.13
CA LYS A 63 -9.26 15.37 -8.49
C LYS A 63 -8.19 14.37 -8.93
N ALA A 64 -7.00 14.38 -8.34
CA ALA A 64 -5.90 13.48 -8.72
C ALA A 64 -5.93 12.15 -7.95
N GLN A 65 -6.38 12.14 -6.69
CA GLN A 65 -6.30 10.96 -5.81
C GLN A 65 -7.35 9.88 -6.09
N LYS A 66 -8.49 10.22 -6.70
CA LYS A 66 -9.58 9.25 -6.97
C LYS A 66 -9.22 8.18 -8.02
N LYS A 67 -8.11 8.33 -8.76
CA LYS A 67 -7.70 7.38 -9.81
C LYS A 67 -6.92 6.16 -9.32
N THR A 68 -6.43 6.12 -8.08
CA THR A 68 -5.38 5.14 -7.69
C THR A 68 -5.81 4.11 -6.64
N ILE A 69 -7.02 4.20 -6.06
CA ILE A 69 -7.43 3.32 -4.93
C ILE A 69 -8.25 2.11 -5.39
N THR A 70 -8.49 1.92 -6.69
CA THR A 70 -9.14 0.68 -7.17
C THR A 70 -8.10 -0.45 -7.20
N PRO A 71 -8.23 -1.52 -6.41
CA PRO A 71 -7.36 -2.67 -6.55
C PRO A 71 -7.48 -3.23 -7.98
N PRO A 72 -6.39 -3.72 -8.60
CA PRO A 72 -6.50 -4.39 -9.90
C PRO A 72 -7.48 -5.55 -9.77
N GLY A 73 -8.51 -5.56 -10.62
CA GLY A 73 -9.49 -6.64 -10.67
C GLY A 73 -8.81 -7.99 -10.94
N PRO A 74 -9.43 -9.11 -10.53
CA PRO A 74 -8.87 -10.43 -10.81
C PRO A 74 -8.64 -10.60 -12.32
N PRO A 75 -7.56 -11.29 -12.75
CA PRO A 75 -7.30 -11.51 -14.16
C PRO A 75 -8.50 -12.20 -14.79
N SER A 76 -9.03 -11.60 -15.87
CA SER A 76 -10.10 -12.18 -16.66
C SER A 76 -9.65 -13.55 -17.17
N ARG A 77 -10.29 -14.62 -16.71
CA ARG A 77 -10.10 -15.96 -17.28
C ARG A 77 -10.73 -15.95 -18.67
N THR A 78 -9.97 -15.60 -19.69
CA THR A 78 -10.33 -15.93 -21.07
C THR A 78 -10.14 -17.44 -21.20
N GLY A 79 -11.25 -18.18 -21.18
CA GLY A 79 -11.25 -19.60 -21.57
C GLY A 79 -10.81 -19.74 -23.04
N PRO A 80 -10.24 -20.90 -23.43
CA PRO A 80 -9.82 -21.12 -24.81
C PRO A 80 -11.04 -21.07 -25.75
N PRO A 81 -10.85 -20.71 -27.03
CA PRO A 81 -11.95 -20.65 -28.00
C PRO A 81 -12.54 -22.05 -28.18
N SER A 82 -13.87 -22.14 -28.08
CA SER A 82 -14.63 -23.33 -28.46
C SER A 82 -14.45 -23.54 -29.96
N VAL A 83 -13.71 -24.59 -30.34
CA VAL A 83 -13.60 -25.03 -31.72
C VAL A 83 -14.93 -25.66 -32.10
N ALA A 84 -15.62 -25.07 -33.08
CA ALA A 84 -16.78 -25.63 -33.76
C ALA A 84 -16.34 -26.18 -35.12
#